data_AF-A0A926E165-F1
#
_entry.id   AF-A0A926E165-F1
#
_cell.length_a   1.000
_cell.length_b   1.000
_cell.length_c   1.000
_cell.angle_alpha   90.00
_cell.angle_beta   90.00
_cell.angle_gamma   90.00
#
_symmetry.space_group_name_H-M   'P 1'
#
loop_
_entity.id
_entity.type
_entity.pdbx_description
1 polymer ?
#
loop_
_entity_poly.entity_id
_entity_poly.type
_entity_poly.pdbx_seq_one_letter_code
_entity_poly.pdbx_strand_id
1 'polypeptide(L)' 'MAGKKLGRPTDSPKVFMLRVKMDKETLAKLDESCEILGKNRSEFVRETIVEKYDVLKK' A
#
# COMPACT_ATOMS: atom_id res chain seq x y z
N MET A 1 2.27 33.79 20.54
CA MET A 1 2.94 32.88 19.59
C MET A 1 1.86 31.95 19.01
N ALA A 2 1.64 32.02 17.70
CA ALA A 2 0.46 31.47 17.03
C ALA A 2 0.36 29.94 17.13
N GLY A 3 -0.80 29.46 17.60
CA GLY A 3 -1.15 28.03 17.64
C GLY A 3 -1.20 27.46 16.22
N LYS A 4 -0.23 26.58 15.92
CA LYS A 4 -0.16 25.85 14.66
C LYS A 4 -1.38 24.93 14.60
N LYS A 5 -2.38 25.30 13.79
CA LYS A 5 -3.55 24.47 13.50
C LYS A 5 -3.05 23.17 12.84
N LEU A 6 -2.78 22.16 13.65
CA LEU A 6 -2.56 20.79 13.21
C LEU A 6 -3.87 20.33 12.57
N GLY A 7 -3.96 20.45 11.24
CA GLY A 7 -5.03 19.81 10.47
C GLY A 7 -5.03 18.32 10.76
N ARG A 8 -6.22 17.81 11.14
CA ARG A 8 -6.63 16.43 11.47
C ARG A 8 -5.51 15.47 11.89
N PRO A 9 -5.40 15.10 13.19
CA PRO A 9 -4.44 14.10 13.63
C PRO A 9 -4.81 12.78 12.95
N THR A 10 -4.08 12.43 11.91
CA THR A 10 -4.16 11.10 11.31
C THR A 10 -2.96 10.36 11.88
N ASP A 11 -3.20 9.49 12.85
CA ASP A 11 -2.21 8.75 13.64
C ASP A 11 -1.30 7.82 12.82
N SER A 12 -1.55 7.72 11.52
CA SER A 12 -0.67 7.07 10.57
C SER A 12 -0.66 7.88 9.28
N PRO A 13 0.12 8.98 9.21
CA PRO A 13 0.36 9.59 7.92
C PRO A 13 0.98 8.48 7.06
N LYS A 14 0.37 8.19 5.92
CA LYS A 14 0.93 7.25 4.93
C LYS A 14 2.13 7.97 4.29
N VAL A 15 3.22 8.12 5.05
CA VAL A 15 4.37 8.98 4.73
C VAL A 15 5.31 8.34 3.71
N PHE A 16 5.29 7.02 3.60
CA PHE A 16 6.24 6.26 2.81
C PHE A 16 5.64 5.85 1.47
N MET A 17 6.23 6.35 0.39
CA MET A 17 5.98 5.87 -0.98
C MET A 17 7.04 4.83 -1.33
N LEU A 18 6.61 3.57 -1.44
CA LEU A 18 7.44 2.50 -1.97
C LEU A 18 7.51 2.64 -3.51
N ARG A 19 8.67 3.04 -4.05
CA ARG A 19 8.92 3.02 -5.50
C ARG A 19 9.70 1.76 -5.85
N VAL A 20 9.05 0.84 -6.56
CA VAL A 20 9.66 -0.41 -7.04
C VAL A 20 9.64 -0.40 -8.56
N LYS A 21 10.78 -0.72 -9.17
CA LYS A 21 10.82 -1.06 -10.60
C LYS A 21 10.30 -2.49 -10.74
N MET A 22 9.22 -2.65 -11.48
CA MET A 22 8.63 -3.94 -11.80
C MET A 22 8.66 -4.13 -13.32
N ASP A 23 8.83 -5.38 -13.75
CA ASP A 23 8.69 -5.75 -15.15
C ASP A 23 7.23 -5.69 -15.59
N LYS A 24 7.00 -5.59 -16.91
CA LYS A 24 5.65 -5.51 -17.48
C LYS A 24 4.79 -6.71 -17.11
N GLU A 25 5.37 -7.89 -17.04
CA GLU A 25 4.66 -9.12 -16.63
C GLU A 25 4.19 -9.06 -15.17
N THR A 26 5.03 -8.53 -14.27
CA THR A 26 4.65 -8.41 -12.86
C THR A 26 3.58 -7.34 -12.66
N LEU A 27 3.64 -6.27 -13.47
CA LEU A 27 2.61 -5.23 -13.48
C LEU A 27 1.28 -5.74 -14.02
N ALA A 28 1.29 -6.55 -15.08
CA ALA A 28 0.08 -7.20 -15.62
C ALA A 28 -0.57 -8.12 -14.58
N LYS A 29 0.22 -8.99 -13.93
CA LYS A 29 -0.27 -9.85 -12.84
C LYS A 29 -0.85 -9.05 -11.69
N LEU A 30 -0.25 -7.90 -11.37
CA LEU A 30 -0.74 -7.02 -10.31
C LEU A 30 -2.07 -6.36 -10.71
N ASP A 31 -2.24 -5.95 -11.97
CA ASP A 31 -3.50 -5.44 -12.50
C ASP A 31 -4.59 -6.50 -12.48
N GLU A 32 -4.32 -7.70 -13.01
CA GLU A 32 -5.27 -8.81 -12.98
C GLU A 32 -5.69 -9.15 -11.55
N SER A 33 -4.73 -9.19 -10.62
CA SER A 33 -5.03 -9.42 -9.20
C SER A 33 -5.91 -8.31 -8.61
N CYS A 34 -5.66 -7.05 -8.98
CA CYS A 34 -6.50 -5.93 -8.56
C CYS A 34 -7.92 -6.02 -9.12
N GLU A 35 -8.08 -6.43 -10.39
CA GLU A 35 -9.38 -6.63 -11.02
C GLU A 35 -10.16 -7.78 -10.38
N ILE A 36 -9.51 -8.92 -10.13
CA ILE A 36 -10.12 -10.09 -9.48
C ILE A 36 -10.60 -9.75 -8.07
N LEU A 37 -9.80 -9.00 -7.31
CA LEU A 37 -10.12 -8.60 -5.93
C LEU A 37 -11.00 -7.34 -5.87
N GLY A 38 -11.19 -6.63 -6.99
CA GLY A 38 -11.91 -5.36 -7.04
C GLY A 38 -11.27 -4.25 -6.18
N LYS A 39 -9.94 -4.28 -6.01
CA LYS A 39 -9.20 -3.39 -5.12
C LYS A 39 -8.28 -2.46 -5.90
N ASN A 40 -7.96 -1.30 -5.31
CA ASN A 40 -6.94 -0.42 -5.86
C ASN A 40 -5.55 -1.06 -5.74
N ARG A 41 -4.67 -0.79 -6.72
CA ARG A 41 -3.26 -1.20 -6.72
C ARG A 41 -2.56 -0.96 -5.38
N SER A 42 -2.81 0.20 -4.75
CA SER A 42 -2.20 0.53 -3.46
C SER A 42 -2.74 -0.28 -2.28
N GLU A 43 -4.01 -0.67 -2.30
CA GLU A 43 -4.59 -1.52 -1.25
C GLU A 43 -4.12 -2.97 -1.41
N PHE A 44 -4.14 -3.47 -2.65
CA PHE A 44 -3.64 -4.80 -2.99
C PHE A 44 -2.20 -5.01 -2.53
N VAL A 45 -1.29 -4.06 -2.84
CA VAL A 45 0.12 -4.15 -2.42
C VAL A 45 0.25 -4.17 -0.90
N ARG A 46 -0.55 -3.39 -0.17
CA ARG A 46 -0.50 -3.37 1.30
C ARG A 46 -0.96 -4.68 1.90
N GLU A 47 -2.11 -5.18 1.47
CA GLU A 47 -2.63 -6.47 1.96
C GLU A 47 -1.67 -7.60 1.63
N THR A 48 -1.16 -7.63 0.40
CA THR A 48 -0.16 -8.64 0.00
C THR A 48 1.06 -8.62 0.91
N ILE A 49 1.57 -7.43 1.26
CA ILE A 49 2.72 -7.30 2.18
C ILE A 49 2.35 -7.81 3.58
N VAL A 50 1.17 -7.46 4.10
CA VAL A 50 0.70 -7.89 5.43
C VAL A 50 0.50 -9.40 5.47
N GLU A 51 -0.21 -9.98 4.51
CA GLU A 51 -0.43 -11.42 4.41
C GLU A 51 0.90 -12.17 4.26
N LYS A 52 1.80 -11.70 3.39
CA LYS A 52 3.10 -12.34 3.21
C LYS A 52 3.96 -12.25 4.48
N TYR A 53 3.91 -11.12 5.18
CA TYR A 53 4.61 -10.94 6.45
C TYR A 53 4.05 -11.84 7.55
N ASP A 54 2.72 -11.96 7.65
CA ASP A 54 2.06 -12.87 8.60
C ASP A 54 2.46 -14.33 8.36
N VAL A 55 2.44 -14.76 7.10
CA VAL A 55 2.89 -16.11 6.70
C VAL A 55 4.37 -16.34 7.02
N LEU A 56 5.23 -15.35 6.83
CA LEU A 56 6.68 -15.46 7.09
C LEU A 56 7.05 -15.40 8.57
N LYS A 57 6.20 -14.81 9.41
CA LYS A 57 6.41 -14.69 10.86
C LYS A 57 5.83 -15.88 11.64
N LYS A 58 5.17 -16.80 10.95
CA LYS A 58 4.58 -18.02 11.48
C LYS A 58 5.60 -19.16 11.46
#